data_AF-A0A182T125-F1
#
_entry.id   AF-A0A182T125-F1
#
_cell.length_a   1.000
_cell.length_b   1.000
_cell.length_c   1.000
_cell.angle_alpha   90.00
_cell.angle_beta   90.00
_cell.angle_gamma   90.00
#
_symmetry.space_group_name_H-M   'P 1'
#
loop_
_entity.id
_entity.type
_entity.pdbx_description
1 polymer ?
#
loop_
_entity_poly.entity_id
_entity_poly.type
_entity_poly.pdbx_seq_one_letter_code
_entity_poly.pdbx_strand_id
1 'polypeptide(L)'
;MDEDLIEYAPNIPDNVLELIFSYLKLQDLRNCALVCKNWYRFLCDENNEVWRAQCLQKVPTEAFKNDLLSVVPSYKAKLRAFFHAWNPFDCSRHVYIKPNGFTLHRNPVAQSTDGSRGKIGFKHGRHAWEVRWEGPLGTVAVVGIATKDAAIQCHGYYALL
;
A
#
# COMPACT_ATOMS: atom_id res chain seq x y z
N MET A 1 -47.11 3.63 9.50
CA MET A 1 -46.25 2.61 10.15
C MET A 1 -45.01 2.30 9.29
N ASP A 2 -44.64 3.15 8.34
CA ASP A 2 -43.41 3.03 7.52
C ASP A 2 -42.48 4.25 7.65
N GLU A 3 -42.91 5.33 8.31
CA GLU A 3 -42.10 6.55 8.49
C GLU A 3 -41.09 6.43 9.65
N ASP A 4 -41.36 5.60 10.66
CA ASP A 4 -40.48 5.45 11.84
C ASP A 4 -39.20 4.64 11.56
N LEU A 5 -39.14 3.87 10.47
CA LEU A 5 -37.95 3.06 10.14
C LEU A 5 -36.84 3.86 9.46
N ILE A 6 -37.15 5.04 8.91
CA ILE A 6 -36.18 5.86 8.15
C ILE A 6 -35.35 6.76 9.08
N GLU A 7 -35.81 7.00 10.31
CA GLU A 7 -35.16 7.94 11.24
C GLU A 7 -33.96 7.34 12.01
N TYR A 8 -33.78 6.01 12.03
CA TYR A 8 -32.76 5.34 12.84
C TYR A 8 -31.40 5.11 12.13
N ALA A 9 -31.38 5.04 10.80
CA ALA A 9 -30.15 4.73 10.05
C ALA A 9 -28.97 5.72 10.27
N PRO A 10 -29.17 7.04 10.45
CA PRO A 10 -28.05 7.95 10.66
C PRO A 10 -27.46 7.92 12.08
N ASN A 11 -28.13 7.30 13.06
CA ASN A 11 -27.79 7.41 14.49
C ASN A 11 -27.13 6.15 15.10
N ILE A 12 -26.59 5.25 14.27
CA ILE A 12 -25.84 4.10 14.78
C ILE A 12 -24.61 4.60 15.56
N PRO A 13 -24.43 4.19 16.83
CA PRO A 13 -23.26 4.58 17.63
C PRO A 13 -21.93 4.11 17.03
N ASP A 14 -20.87 4.89 17.21
CA ASP A 14 -19.54 4.63 16.64
C ASP A 14 -18.97 3.26 17.05
N ASN A 15 -19.23 2.79 18.27
CA ASN A 15 -18.79 1.46 18.72
C ASN A 15 -19.48 0.31 17.97
N VAL A 16 -20.72 0.51 17.51
CA VAL A 16 -21.45 -0.47 16.69
C VAL A 16 -20.95 -0.43 15.25
N LEU A 17 -20.70 0.78 14.71
CA LEU A 17 -20.09 0.95 13.39
C LEU A 17 -18.70 0.30 13.34
N GLU A 18 -17.89 0.50 14.37
CA GLU A 18 -16.57 -0.13 14.50
C GLU A 18 -16.67 -1.65 14.42
N LEU A 19 -17.56 -2.26 15.21
CA LEU A 19 -17.76 -3.70 15.21
C LEU A 19 -18.16 -4.19 13.82
N ILE A 20 -19.17 -3.57 13.19
CA ILE A 20 -19.65 -3.98 11.86
C ILE A 20 -18.55 -3.84 10.81
N PHE A 21 -17.92 -2.67 10.74
CA PHE A 21 -16.94 -2.34 9.71
C PHE A 21 -15.62 -3.09 9.89
N SER A 22 -15.26 -3.50 11.11
CA SER A 22 -14.05 -4.31 11.35
C SER A 22 -14.02 -5.64 10.57
N TYR A 23 -15.20 -6.23 10.27
CA TYR A 23 -15.32 -7.48 9.52
C TYR A 23 -15.43 -7.29 8.00
N LEU A 24 -15.53 -6.06 7.52
CA LEU A 24 -15.71 -5.78 6.09
C LEU A 24 -14.39 -5.78 5.32
N LYS A 25 -14.47 -6.06 4.01
CA LYS A 25 -13.33 -5.90 3.10
C LYS A 25 -13.14 -4.42 2.77
N LEU A 26 -11.94 -4.06 2.30
CA LEU A 26 -11.61 -2.66 1.93
C LEU A 26 -12.55 -2.09 0.87
N GLN A 27 -13.00 -2.91 -0.08
CA GLN A 27 -13.96 -2.50 -1.10
C GLN A 27 -15.33 -2.15 -0.48
N ASP A 28 -15.78 -2.95 0.48
CA ASP A 28 -17.05 -2.73 1.16
C ASP A 28 -16.98 -1.49 2.05
N LEU A 29 -15.87 -1.29 2.77
CA LEU A 29 -15.61 -0.06 3.53
C LEU A 29 -15.67 1.19 2.65
N ARG A 30 -15.11 1.12 1.44
CA ARG A 30 -15.20 2.22 0.46
C ARG A 30 -16.65 2.49 0.07
N ASN A 31 -17.46 1.45 -0.15
CA ASN A 31 -18.87 1.61 -0.49
C ASN A 31 -19.68 2.15 0.70
N CYS A 32 -19.42 1.67 1.93
CA CYS A 32 -20.03 2.17 3.16
C CYS A 32 -19.79 3.67 3.37
N ALA A 33 -18.60 4.17 3.04
CA ALA A 33 -18.30 5.60 3.12
C ALA A 33 -19.20 6.48 2.21
N LEU A 34 -19.87 5.89 1.22
CA LEU A 34 -20.78 6.60 0.30
C LEU A 34 -22.25 6.54 0.73
N VAL A 35 -22.60 5.77 1.77
CA VAL A 35 -23.99 5.50 2.15
C VAL A 35 -24.62 6.70 2.87
N CYS A 36 -23.96 7.27 3.88
CA CYS A 36 -24.47 8.42 4.61
C CYS A 36 -23.36 9.26 5.24
N LYS A 37 -23.69 10.49 5.66
CA LYS A 37 -22.72 11.43 6.26
C LYS A 37 -22.09 10.90 7.55
N ASN A 38 -22.83 10.17 8.39
CA ASN A 38 -22.30 9.62 9.63
C ASN A 38 -21.24 8.54 9.35
N TRP A 39 -21.52 7.61 8.43
CA TRP A 39 -20.55 6.56 8.06
C TRP A 39 -19.34 7.15 7.34
N TYR A 40 -19.55 8.13 6.47
CA TYR A 40 -18.46 8.90 5.86
C TYR A 40 -17.57 9.53 6.92
N ARG A 41 -18.14 10.27 7.88
CA ARG A 41 -17.39 10.88 9.00
C ARG A 41 -16.57 9.83 9.75
N PHE A 42 -17.20 8.71 10.13
CA PHE A 42 -16.53 7.63 10.85
C PHE A 42 -15.35 7.04 10.05
N LEU A 43 -15.56 6.72 8.77
CA LEU A 43 -14.53 6.11 7.90
C LEU A 43 -13.49 7.11 7.37
N CYS A 44 -13.76 8.40 7.48
CA CYS A 44 -12.82 9.49 7.19
C CYS A 44 -11.76 9.67 8.27
N ASP A 45 -12.05 9.32 9.51
CA ASP A 45 -11.00 9.20 10.53
C ASP A 45 -10.10 8.02 10.16
N GLU A 46 -8.91 8.33 9.62
CA GLU A 46 -7.96 7.36 9.14
C GLU A 46 -7.25 6.55 10.25
N ASN A 47 -7.47 6.93 11.51
CA ASN A 47 -6.87 6.30 12.69
C ASN A 47 -7.86 5.58 13.60
N ASN A 48 -9.12 5.47 13.21
CA ASN A 48 -10.09 4.65 13.92
C ASN A 48 -9.65 3.17 13.99
N GLU A 49 -10.29 2.39 14.88
CA GLU A 49 -9.95 0.99 15.09
C GLU A 49 -10.19 0.10 13.87
N VAL A 50 -11.11 0.47 12.98
CA VAL A 50 -11.32 -0.26 11.71
C VAL A 50 -10.06 -0.19 10.85
N TRP A 51 -9.49 1.01 10.65
CA TRP A 51 -8.27 1.15 9.87
C TRP A 51 -7.07 0.55 10.59
N ARG A 52 -7.01 0.65 11.92
CA ARG A 52 -5.98 -0.01 12.73
C ARG A 52 -6.02 -1.53 12.53
N ALA A 53 -7.18 -2.16 12.67
CA ALA A 53 -7.35 -3.60 12.46
C ALA A 53 -6.98 -4.01 11.03
N GLN A 54 -7.47 -3.29 10.01
CA GLN A 54 -7.15 -3.57 8.61
C GLN A 54 -5.66 -3.43 8.31
N CYS A 55 -5.00 -2.43 8.91
CA CYS A 55 -3.57 -2.19 8.80
C CYS A 55 -2.78 -3.33 9.42
N LEU A 56 -3.03 -3.67 10.69
CA LEU A 56 -2.30 -4.70 11.41
C LEU A 56 -2.53 -6.11 10.84
N GLN A 57 -3.68 -6.38 10.22
CA GLN A 57 -3.97 -7.66 9.58
C GLN A 57 -3.22 -7.84 8.25
N LYS A 58 -2.98 -6.75 7.51
CA LYS A 58 -2.52 -6.82 6.11
C LYS A 58 -1.09 -6.35 5.90
N VAL A 59 -0.62 -5.41 6.72
CA VAL A 59 0.76 -4.90 6.65
C VAL A 59 1.67 -5.85 7.44
N PRO A 60 2.79 -6.32 6.87
CA PRO A 60 3.72 -7.20 7.57
C PRO A 60 4.19 -6.59 8.89
N THR A 61 4.23 -7.40 9.95
CA THR A 61 4.63 -6.93 11.27
C THR A 61 6.04 -6.35 11.30
N GLU A 62 6.92 -6.85 10.44
CA GLU A 62 8.30 -6.38 10.23
C GLU A 62 8.37 -4.94 9.74
N ALA A 63 7.34 -4.45 9.04
CA ALA A 63 7.29 -3.07 8.56
C ALA A 63 7.19 -2.06 9.70
N PHE A 64 6.72 -2.49 10.88
CA PHE A 64 6.58 -1.64 12.07
C PHE A 64 7.80 -1.66 12.99
N LYS A 65 8.78 -2.55 12.76
CA LYS A 65 9.98 -2.67 13.61
C LYS A 65 10.99 -1.53 13.38
N ASN A 66 10.94 -0.91 12.21
CA ASN A 66 11.87 0.13 11.78
C ASN A 66 11.13 1.46 11.55
N ASP A 67 11.88 2.51 11.25
CA ASP A 67 11.38 3.86 10.96
C ASP A 67 10.73 4.01 9.58
N LEU A 68 10.63 2.95 8.77
CA LEU A 68 10.07 2.96 7.41
C LEU A 68 8.70 3.62 7.31
N LEU A 69 7.81 3.35 8.26
CA LEU A 69 6.43 3.86 8.28
C LEU A 69 6.24 5.06 9.21
N SER A 70 7.32 5.61 9.77
CA SER A 70 7.26 6.75 10.70
C SER A 70 6.74 8.03 10.03
N VAL A 71 7.06 8.22 8.76
CA VAL A 71 6.61 9.36 7.93
C VAL A 71 5.16 9.22 7.44
N VAL A 72 4.54 8.05 7.65
CA VAL A 72 3.17 7.76 7.23
C VAL A 72 2.24 7.87 8.44
N PRO A 73 1.42 8.94 8.55
CA PRO A 73 0.86 9.33 9.85
C PRO A 73 -0.32 8.46 10.31
N SER A 74 -1.05 7.83 9.40
CA SER A 74 -2.30 7.11 9.73
C SER A 74 -2.26 5.62 9.42
N TYR A 75 -3.10 4.83 10.10
CA TYR A 75 -3.25 3.40 9.81
C TYR A 75 -3.74 3.15 8.39
N LYS A 76 -4.71 3.95 7.92
CA LYS A 76 -5.19 3.89 6.53
C LYS A 76 -4.07 4.22 5.54
N ALA A 77 -3.24 5.22 5.82
CA ALA A 77 -2.12 5.59 4.96
C ALA A 77 -1.01 4.52 4.93
N LYS A 78 -0.71 3.88 6.08
CA LYS A 78 0.24 2.74 6.16
C LYS A 78 -0.26 1.55 5.34
N LEU A 79 -1.54 1.23 5.46
CA LEU A 79 -2.19 0.22 4.65
C LEU A 79 -2.09 0.56 3.15
N ARG A 80 -2.42 1.80 2.76
CA ARG A 80 -2.28 2.29 1.38
C ARG A 80 -0.84 2.15 0.86
N ALA A 81 0.14 2.55 1.67
CA ALA A 81 1.55 2.43 1.33
C ALA A 81 1.93 0.97 1.03
N PHE A 82 1.48 0.02 1.85
CA PHE A 82 1.75 -1.40 1.62
C PHE A 82 1.15 -1.93 0.31
N PHE A 83 -0.06 -1.49 -0.04
CA PHE A 83 -0.67 -1.84 -1.33
C PHE A 83 0.01 -1.19 -2.53
N HIS A 84 0.86 -0.17 -2.34
CA HIS A 84 1.64 0.48 -3.40
C HIS A 84 3.14 0.13 -3.35
N ALA A 85 3.56 -0.71 -2.39
CA ALA A 85 4.93 -1.18 -2.27
C ALA A 85 5.33 -2.10 -3.42
N TRP A 86 6.57 -2.60 -3.38
CA TRP A 86 7.12 -3.51 -4.40
C TRP A 86 6.30 -4.78 -4.57
N ASN A 87 6.20 -5.25 -5.82
CA ASN A 87 5.54 -6.49 -6.16
C ASN A 87 6.55 -7.65 -6.16
N PRO A 88 6.44 -8.64 -5.26
CA PRO A 88 7.33 -9.80 -5.26
C PRO A 88 7.17 -10.72 -6.46
N PHE A 89 6.08 -10.56 -7.24
CA PHE A 89 5.82 -11.32 -8.46
C PHE A 89 6.18 -10.55 -9.74
N ASP A 90 6.68 -9.33 -9.62
CA ASP A 90 7.04 -8.47 -10.75
C ASP A 90 8.40 -7.79 -10.53
N CYS A 91 9.41 -8.64 -10.36
CA CYS A 91 10.80 -8.26 -10.17
C CYS A 91 11.73 -9.28 -10.85
N SER A 92 12.96 -8.86 -11.17
CA SER A 92 14.00 -9.77 -11.68
C SER A 92 14.16 -10.98 -10.77
N ARG A 93 14.57 -12.12 -11.33
CA ARG A 93 14.92 -13.34 -10.60
C ARG A 93 16.08 -13.16 -9.60
N HIS A 94 16.88 -12.11 -9.75
CA HIS A 94 17.98 -11.78 -8.84
C HIS A 94 17.57 -10.78 -7.74
N VAL A 95 16.29 -10.41 -7.71
CA VAL A 95 15.71 -9.50 -6.74
C VAL A 95 14.68 -10.26 -5.91
N TYR A 96 14.62 -9.95 -4.62
CA TYR A 96 13.51 -10.36 -3.77
C TYR A 96 13.06 -9.20 -2.87
N ILE A 97 11.80 -9.26 -2.43
CA ILE A 97 11.24 -8.29 -1.50
C ILE A 97 11.41 -8.84 -0.09
N LYS A 98 12.02 -8.05 0.81
CA LYS A 98 12.22 -8.45 2.21
C LYS A 98 10.87 -8.66 2.91
N PRO A 99 10.82 -9.40 4.05
CA PRO A 99 9.57 -9.67 4.77
C PRO A 99 8.75 -8.42 5.16
N ASN A 100 9.39 -7.27 5.34
CA ASN A 100 8.68 -6.01 5.58
C ASN A 100 7.78 -5.55 4.40
N GLY A 101 7.99 -6.08 3.19
CA GLY A 101 7.21 -5.77 2.00
C GLY A 101 7.55 -4.44 1.32
N PHE A 102 8.44 -3.63 1.91
CA PHE A 102 8.80 -2.28 1.43
C PHE A 102 10.24 -2.20 0.93
N THR A 103 11.09 -3.14 1.31
CA THR A 103 12.50 -3.15 0.92
C THR A 103 12.75 -4.18 -0.16
N LEU A 104 13.29 -3.72 -1.28
CA LEU A 104 13.86 -4.54 -2.33
C LEU A 104 15.29 -4.91 -1.95
N HIS A 105 15.68 -6.17 -2.15
CA HIS A 105 17.07 -6.62 -2.06
C HIS A 105 17.48 -7.26 -3.38
N ARG A 106 18.66 -6.88 -3.89
CA ARG A 106 19.27 -7.46 -5.08
C ARG A 106 20.44 -8.35 -4.66
N ASN A 107 20.45 -9.60 -5.12
CA ASN A 107 21.55 -10.52 -4.90
C ASN A 107 22.82 -10.07 -5.68
N PRO A 108 24.04 -10.36 -5.18
CA PRO A 108 25.28 -9.94 -5.81
C PRO A 108 25.59 -10.77 -7.07
N VAL A 109 24.94 -10.40 -8.19
CA VAL A 109 25.12 -11.05 -9.49
C VAL A 109 25.89 -10.11 -10.44
N ALA A 110 27.02 -10.59 -10.96
CA ALA A 110 27.84 -9.86 -11.91
C ALA A 110 27.16 -9.81 -13.30
N GLN A 111 27.47 -8.77 -14.08
CA GLN A 111 27.01 -8.61 -15.47
C GLN A 111 25.48 -8.75 -15.61
N SER A 112 24.74 -8.15 -14.70
CA SER A 112 23.27 -8.15 -14.70
C SER A 112 22.76 -6.81 -14.22
N THR A 113 21.74 -6.30 -14.89
CA THR A 113 20.91 -5.20 -14.39
C THR A 113 19.52 -5.74 -14.10
N ASP A 114 18.98 -5.37 -12.94
CA ASP A 114 17.81 -6.00 -12.36
C ASP A 114 16.83 -4.94 -11.86
N GLY A 115 15.59 -5.02 -12.31
CA GLY A 115 14.51 -4.10 -12.00
C GLY A 115 13.39 -4.76 -11.20
N SER A 116 12.50 -3.91 -10.69
CA SER A 116 11.29 -4.30 -9.97
C SER A 116 10.23 -3.21 -10.12
N ARG A 117 8.96 -3.60 -10.05
CA ARG A 117 7.81 -2.70 -10.11
C ARG A 117 6.98 -2.74 -8.84
N GLY A 118 6.21 -1.68 -8.61
CA GLY A 118 5.20 -1.64 -7.55
C GLY A 118 4.01 -2.54 -7.88
N LYS A 119 3.20 -2.85 -6.86
CA LYS A 119 1.98 -3.69 -7.00
C LYS A 119 0.89 -3.04 -7.85
N ILE A 120 0.87 -1.72 -7.96
CA ILE A 120 -0.19 -0.96 -8.63
C ILE A 120 0.39 -0.06 -9.71
N GLY A 121 -0.16 -0.19 -10.92
CA GLY A 121 0.04 0.76 -12.01
C GLY A 121 -1.01 1.86 -12.00
N PHE A 122 -0.59 3.09 -12.28
CA PHE A 122 -1.47 4.26 -12.30
C PHE A 122 -1.86 4.63 -13.73
N LYS A 123 -3.13 5.04 -13.94
CA LYS A 123 -3.64 5.52 -15.24
C LYS A 123 -3.94 7.02 -15.26
N HIS A 124 -4.24 7.61 -14.11
CA HIS A 124 -4.61 9.02 -13.97
C HIS A 124 -4.33 9.49 -12.53
N GLY A 125 -4.40 10.80 -12.31
CA GLY A 125 -4.19 11.43 -11.00
C GLY A 125 -2.72 11.81 -10.74
N ARG A 126 -2.47 12.40 -9.57
CA ARG A 126 -1.12 12.77 -9.12
C ARG A 126 -0.69 11.80 -8.02
N HIS A 127 0.50 11.25 -8.18
CA HIS A 127 1.07 10.25 -7.28
C HIS A 127 2.48 10.68 -6.89
N ALA A 128 2.84 10.42 -5.64
CA ALA A 128 4.17 10.67 -5.10
C ALA A 128 4.59 9.48 -4.23
N TRP A 129 5.87 9.15 -4.28
CA TRP A 129 6.48 8.10 -3.47
C TRP A 129 7.90 8.51 -3.09
N GLU A 130 8.38 7.96 -1.98
CA GLU A 130 9.74 8.14 -1.49
C GLU A 130 10.54 6.87 -1.78
N VAL A 131 11.75 7.03 -2.30
CA VAL A 131 12.72 5.92 -2.44
C VAL A 131 13.91 6.23 -1.57
N ARG A 132 14.16 5.36 -0.58
CA ARG A 132 15.41 5.34 0.18
C ARG A 132 16.31 4.27 -0.41
N TRP A 133 17.48 4.69 -0.88
CA TRP A 133 18.46 3.79 -1.49
C TRP A 133 19.72 3.77 -0.64
N GLU A 134 19.95 2.63 0.02
CA GLU A 134 21.09 2.42 0.92
C GLU A 134 22.15 1.52 0.27
N GLY A 135 23.42 1.87 0.43
CA GLY A 135 24.57 1.14 -0.13
C GLY A 135 25.21 1.83 -1.34
N PRO A 136 26.29 1.25 -1.90
CA PRO A 136 26.88 1.78 -3.11
C PRO A 136 25.92 1.60 -4.29
N LEU A 137 25.54 2.69 -4.94
CA LEU A 137 24.62 2.69 -6.09
C LEU A 137 25.17 1.92 -7.31
N GLY A 138 26.49 1.70 -7.34
CA GLY A 138 27.16 1.04 -8.46
C GLY A 138 27.24 1.95 -9.69
N THR A 139 27.40 1.34 -10.86
CA THR A 139 27.55 2.04 -12.14
C THR A 139 26.22 2.50 -12.74
N VAL A 140 25.13 1.79 -12.45
CA VAL A 140 23.80 2.07 -12.99
C VAL A 140 22.77 1.98 -11.86
N ALA A 141 22.23 3.13 -11.46
CA ALA A 141 21.13 3.24 -10.50
C ALA A 141 20.06 4.16 -11.08
N VAL A 142 18.86 3.61 -11.31
CA VAL A 142 17.76 4.32 -11.96
C VAL A 142 16.51 4.19 -11.10
N VAL A 143 15.84 5.33 -10.88
CA VAL A 143 14.50 5.41 -10.29
C VAL A 143 13.59 6.04 -11.34
N GLY A 144 12.44 5.43 -11.58
CA GLY A 144 11.52 5.93 -12.59
C GLY A 144 10.19 5.20 -12.57
N ILE A 145 9.51 5.26 -13.71
CA ILE A 145 8.25 4.57 -13.97
C ILE A 145 8.42 3.68 -15.19
N ALA A 146 7.64 2.60 -15.24
CA ALA A 146 7.70 1.65 -16.34
C ALA A 146 6.29 1.18 -16.69
N THR A 147 6.09 0.77 -17.94
CA THR A 147 4.91 0.00 -18.32
C THR A 147 5.05 -1.45 -17.83
N LYS A 148 3.95 -2.20 -17.83
CA LYS A 148 3.96 -3.64 -17.52
C LYS A 148 4.83 -4.45 -18.50
N ASP A 149 5.02 -3.96 -19.72
CA ASP A 149 5.70 -4.67 -20.80
C ASP A 149 7.22 -4.37 -20.82
N ALA A 150 7.68 -3.41 -20.00
CA ALA A 150 9.10 -3.07 -19.90
C ALA A 150 9.92 -4.24 -19.32
N ALA A 151 11.13 -4.44 -19.83
CA ALA A 151 12.04 -5.47 -19.33
C ALA A 151 12.44 -5.19 -17.88
N ILE A 152 12.46 -6.24 -17.05
CA ILE A 152 12.90 -6.19 -15.64
C ILE A 152 14.31 -6.72 -15.43
N GLN A 153 14.96 -7.19 -16.49
CA GLN A 153 16.30 -7.72 -16.42
C GLN A 153 17.01 -7.59 -17.78
N CYS A 154 18.31 -7.29 -17.75
CA CYS A 154 19.18 -7.41 -18.91
C CYS A 154 20.59 -7.87 -18.50
N HIS A 155 21.34 -8.40 -19.45
CA HIS A 155 22.74 -8.75 -19.27
C HIS A 155 23.62 -7.50 -19.38
N GLY A 156 24.65 -7.41 -18.54
CA GLY A 156 25.53 -6.26 -18.44
C GLY A 156 25.02 -5.15 -17.52
N TYR A 157 25.71 -4.00 -17.57
CA TYR A 157 25.42 -2.84 -16.72
C TYR A 157 24.84 -1.71 -17.58
N TYR A 158 23.56 -1.86 -17.93
CA TYR A 158 22.84 -0.90 -18.77
C TYR A 158 21.56 -0.49 -18.06
N ALA A 159 21.15 0.77 -18.22
CA ALA A 159 19.83 1.17 -17.75
C ALA A 159 18.74 0.33 -18.44
N LEU A 160 17.76 -0.13 -17.66
CA LEU A 160 16.54 -0.71 -18.20
C LEU A 160 15.69 0.45 -18.71
N LEU A 161 15.65 0.63 -20.04
CA LEU A 161 14.91 1.67 -20.74
C LEU A 161 13.62 1.10 -21.37
#